data_AF-A0A2H5DXS4-F1
#
_entry.id   AF-A0A2H5DXS4-F1
#
_cell.length_a   1.000
_cell.length_b   1.000
_cell.length_c   1.000
_cell.angle_alpha   90.00
_cell.angle_beta   90.00
_cell.angle_gamma   90.00
#
_symmetry.space_group_name_H-M   'P 1'
#
loop_
_entity.id
_entity.type
_entity.pdbx_description
1 polymer ?
#
loop_
_entity_poly.entity_id
_entity_poly.type
_entity_poly.pdbx_seq_one_letter_code
_entity_poly.pdbx_strand_id
1 'polypeptide(L)'
;MENAMRKTLIAALALLPALVQAAPAASAPHGHDPARFNEVKARQLQLLSQHIQILQTAQGCVQAAQNPQALKSCREAQRQQMEALRPEH
;
A
#
# COMPACT_ATOMS: atom_id res chain seq x y z
N MET A 1 26.21 -29.28 13.98
CA MET A 1 27.31 -28.52 14.62
C MET A 1 27.72 -27.47 13.63
N GLU A 2 26.97 -26.36 13.61
CA GLU A 2 27.35 -25.11 14.29
C GLU A 2 28.17 -24.26 13.31
N ASN A 3 27.45 -23.65 12.35
CA ASN A 3 28.06 -22.76 11.38
C ASN A 3 28.54 -21.50 12.10
N ALA A 4 29.86 -21.49 12.31
CA ALA A 4 30.68 -20.43 12.87
C ALA A 4 30.58 -19.14 12.06
N MET A 5 29.53 -18.37 12.29
CA MET A 5 29.45 -16.98 11.81
C MET A 5 28.83 -16.08 12.89
N ARG A 6 29.19 -16.36 14.15
CA ARG A 6 29.08 -15.44 15.29
C ARG A 6 30.44 -14.82 15.53
N LYS A 7 30.92 -13.96 14.63
CA LYS A 7 32.12 -13.12 14.89
C LYS A 7 32.34 -12.08 13.78
N THR A 8 31.48 -11.06 13.75
CA THR A 8 31.90 -9.73 13.28
C THR A 8 31.03 -8.67 13.94
N LEU A 9 31.50 -8.32 15.13
CA LEU A 9 31.16 -7.13 15.87
C LEU A 9 31.57 -5.87 15.09
N ILE A 10 30.72 -4.84 15.20
CA ILE A 10 31.08 -3.42 15.32
C ILE A 10 31.35 -2.61 14.03
N ALA A 11 30.63 -1.47 13.99
CA ALA A 11 30.94 -0.19 13.37
C ALA A 11 30.77 -0.01 11.86
N ALA A 12 29.62 0.55 11.49
CA ALA A 12 29.56 1.69 10.56
C ALA A 12 28.24 2.46 10.76
N LEU A 13 28.01 2.97 11.98
CA LEU A 13 27.12 4.12 12.18
C LEU A 13 27.91 5.36 11.72
N ALA A 14 27.90 5.65 10.42
CA ALA A 14 28.55 6.82 9.87
C ALA A 14 27.58 7.57 8.94
N LEU A 15 27.04 8.65 9.52
CA LEU A 15 26.68 9.91 8.85
C LEU A 15 25.92 9.80 7.53
N LEU A 16 24.59 9.77 7.62
CA LEU A 16 23.74 10.31 6.55
C LEU A 16 23.52 11.81 6.84
N PRO A 17 24.06 12.74 6.02
CA PRO A 17 23.64 14.12 6.09
C PRO A 17 22.17 14.18 5.71
N ALA A 18 21.33 14.61 6.66
CA ALA A 18 19.93 14.89 6.43
C ALA A 18 19.82 16.04 5.42
N LEU A 19 19.58 15.70 4.15
CA LEU A 19 19.09 16.65 3.16
C LEU A 19 17.66 17.03 3.57
N VAL A 20 17.55 18.08 4.40
CA VAL A 20 16.30 18.81 4.59
C VAL A 20 15.94 19.41 3.23
N GLN A 21 15.11 18.70 2.47
CA GLN A 21 14.32 19.33 1.44
C GLN A 21 13.25 20.13 2.17
N ALA A 22 13.51 21.43 2.36
CA ALA A 22 12.45 22.38 2.63
C ALA A 22 11.57 22.42 1.37
N ALA A 23 10.57 21.53 1.30
CA ALA A 23 9.50 21.66 0.34
C ALA A 23 8.89 23.06 0.54
N PRO A 24 8.68 23.85 -0.52
CA PRO A 24 8.01 25.13 -0.38
C PRO A 24 6.70 24.86 0.35
N ALA A 25 6.50 25.58 1.46
CA ALA A 25 5.23 25.60 2.15
C ALA A 25 4.19 26.07 1.13
N ALA A 26 3.51 25.10 0.51
CA ALA A 26 2.33 25.38 -0.28
C ALA A 26 1.38 26.05 0.70
N SER A 27 1.18 27.35 0.52
CA SER A 27 0.22 28.15 1.28
C SER A 27 -1.14 27.45 1.12
N ALA A 28 -1.48 26.60 2.09
CA ALA A 28 -2.74 25.91 2.09
C ALA A 28 -3.83 26.98 2.16
N PRO A 29 -4.83 26.97 1.25
CA PRO A 29 -5.87 27.99 1.27
C PRO A 29 -6.49 28.03 2.67
N HIS A 30 -6.43 29.22 3.28
CA HIS A 30 -6.99 29.50 4.59
C HIS A 30 -8.50 29.26 4.53
N GLY A 31 -8.93 28.05 4.91
CA GLY A 31 -10.33 27.63 4.81
C GLY A 31 -10.57 26.11 4.74
N HIS A 32 -9.60 25.27 5.09
CA HIS A 32 -9.88 23.84 5.25
C HIS A 32 -10.50 23.61 6.62
N ASP A 33 -11.81 23.36 6.65
CA ASP A 33 -12.47 22.76 7.80
C ASP A 33 -11.72 21.46 8.17
N PRO A 34 -11.04 21.41 9.34
CA PRO A 34 -10.30 20.24 9.77
C PRO A 34 -11.19 18.99 9.86
N ALA A 35 -12.49 19.15 10.14
CA ALA A 35 -13.43 18.04 10.18
C ALA A 35 -13.63 17.43 8.79
N ARG A 36 -13.83 18.26 7.76
CA ARG A 36 -13.95 17.80 6.37
C ARG A 36 -12.67 17.11 5.89
N PHE A 37 -11.49 17.65 6.22
CA PHE A 37 -10.22 17.01 5.88
C PHE A 37 -10.11 15.61 6.51
N ASN A 38 -10.42 15.49 7.79
CA ASN A 38 -10.38 14.21 8.49
C ASN A 38 -11.40 13.21 7.94
N GLU A 39 -12.60 13.65 7.57
CA GLU A 39 -13.61 12.81 6.93
C GLU A 39 -13.12 12.25 5.59
N VAL A 40 -12.61 13.12 4.71
CA VAL A 40 -12.09 12.71 3.39
C VAL A 40 -10.90 11.77 3.56
N LYS A 41 -9.98 12.07 4.49
CA LYS A 41 -8.85 11.19 4.83
C LYS A 41 -9.33 9.82 5.29
N ALA A 42 -10.30 9.76 6.21
CA ALA A 42 -10.85 8.51 6.71
C ALA A 42 -11.50 7.68 5.60
N ARG A 43 -12.30 8.32 4.74
CA ARG A 43 -12.91 7.68 3.56
C ARG A 43 -11.86 7.12 2.62
N GLN A 44 -10.80 7.90 2.34
CA GLN A 44 -9.71 7.46 1.48
C GLN A 44 -8.99 6.25 2.08
N LEU A 45 -8.66 6.28 3.37
CA LEU A 45 -8.05 5.15 4.07
C LEU A 45 -8.93 3.90 4.01
N GLN A 46 -10.25 4.04 4.17
CA GLN A 46 -11.19 2.94 4.05
C GLN A 46 -11.23 2.35 2.63
N LEU A 47 -11.19 3.19 1.60
CA LEU A 47 -11.12 2.74 0.20
C LEU A 47 -9.80 1.99 -0.06
N LEU A 48 -8.67 2.52 0.40
CA LEU A 48 -7.37 1.84 0.28
C LEU A 48 -7.39 0.48 0.98
N SER A 49 -7.94 0.40 2.20
CA SER A 49 -8.03 -0.86 2.93
C SER A 49 -8.81 -1.93 2.15
N GLN A 50 -9.92 -1.54 1.53
CA GLN A 50 -10.74 -2.46 0.71
C GLN A 50 -9.99 -2.91 -0.55
N HIS A 51 -9.32 -1.99 -1.25
CA HIS A 51 -8.47 -2.35 -2.40
C HIS A 51 -7.35 -3.33 -2.01
N ILE A 52 -6.67 -3.08 -0.89
CA ILE A 52 -5.60 -3.96 -0.41
C ILE A 52 -6.14 -5.38 -0.18
N GLN A 53 -7.32 -5.51 0.43
CA GLN A 53 -7.91 -6.82 0.70
C GLN A 53 -8.26 -7.59 -0.58
N ILE A 54 -8.80 -6.90 -1.59
CA ILE A 54 -9.06 -7.51 -2.91
C ILE A 54 -7.75 -7.96 -3.56
N LEU A 55 -6.71 -7.13 -3.52
CA LEU A 55 -5.41 -7.46 -4.12
C LEU A 55 -4.73 -8.63 -3.41
N GLN A 56 -4.81 -8.71 -2.08
CA GLN A 56 -4.30 -9.86 -1.31
C GLN A 56 -5.05 -11.14 -1.68
N THR A 57 -6.37 -11.07 -1.85
CA THR A 57 -7.19 -12.21 -2.29
C THR A 57 -6.82 -12.64 -3.72
N ALA A 58 -6.68 -11.68 -4.64
CA ALA A 58 -6.27 -11.95 -6.01
C ALA A 58 -4.86 -12.56 -6.08
N GLN A 59 -3.94 -12.08 -5.24
CA GLN A 59 -2.59 -12.65 -5.14
C GLN A 59 -2.64 -14.13 -4.73
N GLY A 60 -3.41 -14.48 -3.69
CA GLY A 60 -3.60 -15.87 -3.29
C GLY A 60 -4.21 -16.73 -4.40
N CYS A 61 -5.21 -16.20 -5.11
CA CYS A 61 -5.82 -16.89 -6.26
C CYS A 61 -4.80 -17.18 -7.37
N VAL A 62 -4.01 -16.18 -7.75
CA VAL A 62 -2.99 -16.31 -8.80
C VAL A 62 -1.89 -17.29 -8.38
N GLN A 63 -1.47 -17.27 -7.11
CA GLN A 63 -0.48 -18.21 -6.58
C GLN A 63 -0.99 -19.66 -6.61
N ALA A 64 -2.28 -19.88 -6.38
CA ALA A 64 -2.91 -21.21 -6.41
C ALA A 64 -3.34 -21.66 -7.82
N ALA A 65 -3.28 -20.78 -8.83
CA ALA A 65 -3.73 -21.09 -10.18
C ALA A 65 -2.78 -22.07 -10.86
N GLN A 66 -3.30 -23.25 -11.25
CA GLN A 66 -2.52 -24.34 -11.84
C GLN A 66 -2.55 -24.35 -13.37
N ASN A 67 -3.42 -23.54 -13.99
CA ASN A 67 -3.62 -23.53 -15.43
C ASN A 67 -4.14 -22.17 -15.94
N PRO A 68 -4.12 -21.92 -17.27
CA PRO A 68 -4.56 -20.66 -17.84
C PRO A 68 -6.03 -20.33 -17.54
N GLN A 69 -6.90 -21.33 -17.45
CA GLN A 69 -8.31 -21.13 -17.17
C GLN A 69 -8.51 -20.61 -15.74
N ALA A 70 -7.82 -21.19 -14.75
CA ALA A 70 -7.83 -20.72 -13.37
C ALA A 70 -7.31 -19.29 -13.25
N LEU A 71 -6.23 -18.97 -13.98
CA LEU A 71 -5.69 -17.61 -14.01
C LEU A 71 -6.69 -16.59 -14.59
N LYS A 72 -7.45 -16.98 -15.62
CA LYS A 72 -8.52 -16.15 -16.19
C LYS A 72 -9.62 -15.88 -15.15
N SER A 73 -10.09 -16.92 -14.47
CA SER A 73 -11.09 -16.80 -13.41
C SER A 73 -10.62 -15.90 -12.26
N CYS A 74 -9.35 -16.00 -11.84
CA CYS A 74 -8.80 -15.08 -10.83
C CYS A 74 -8.88 -13.61 -11.26
N ARG A 75 -8.56 -13.30 -12.53
CA ARG A 75 -8.63 -11.92 -13.05
C ARG A 75 -10.06 -11.41 -13.14
N GLU A 76 -11.00 -12.26 -13.56
CA GLU A 76 -12.42 -11.90 -13.64
C GLU A 76 -12.99 -11.61 -12.24
N ALA A 77 -12.70 -12.47 -11.27
CA ALA A 77 -13.10 -12.26 -9.88
C ALA A 77 -12.51 -10.97 -9.29
N GLN A 78 -11.21 -10.71 -9.52
CA GLN A 78 -10.58 -9.45 -9.11
C GLN A 78 -11.28 -8.24 -9.73
N ARG A 79 -11.58 -8.29 -11.03
CA ARG A 79 -12.26 -7.19 -11.74
C ARG A 79 -13.63 -6.89 -11.14
N GLN A 80 -14.45 -7.93 -10.94
CA GLN A 80 -15.78 -7.79 -10.36
C GLN A 80 -15.73 -7.17 -8.95
N GLN A 81 -14.77 -7.60 -8.12
CA GLN A 81 -14.60 -7.03 -6.78
C GLN A 81 -14.17 -5.56 -6.82
N MET A 82 -13.28 -5.18 -7.75
CA MET A 82 -12.85 -3.79 -7.91
C MET A 82 -13.98 -2.91 -8.48
N GLU A 83 -14.78 -3.43 -9.42
CA GLU A 83 -15.94 -2.73 -9.97
C GLU A 83 -17.01 -2.46 -8.92
N ALA A 84 -17.23 -3.40 -7.98
CA ALA A 84 -18.16 -3.23 -6.87
C ALA A 84 -17.77 -2.10 -5.90
N LEU A 85 -16.50 -1.70 -5.88
CA LEU A 85 -16.02 -0.57 -5.07
C LEU A 85 -16.03 0.77 -5.81
N ARG A 86 -16.34 0.77 -7.11
CA ARG A 86 -16.36 1.98 -7.91
C ARG A 86 -17.53 2.86 -7.47
N PRO A 87 -17.31 4.11 -7.05
CA PRO A 87 -18.42 5.01 -6.77
C PRO A 87 -19.22 5.26 -8.06
N GLU A 88 -20.53 5.07 -7.98
CA GLU A 88 -21.48 5.51 -9.00
C GLU A 88 -21.36 7.03 -9.11
N HIS A 89 -21.07 7.55 -10.31
CA HIS A 89 -20.88 8.97 -10.58
C HIS A 89 -22.22 9.64 -10.89
#